data_AF-A0A8R7QME5-F1
#
_entry.id   AF-A0A8R7QME5-F1
#
_cell.length_a   1.000
_cell.length_b   1.000
_cell.length_c   1.000
_cell.angle_alpha   90.00
_cell.angle_beta   90.00
_cell.angle_gamma   90.00
#
_symmetry.space_group_name_H-M   'P 1'
#
loop_
_entity.id
_entity.type
_entity.pdbx_description
1 polymer ?
#
loop_
_entity_poly.entity_id
_entity_poly.type
_entity_poly.pdbx_seq_one_letter_code
_entity_poly.pdbx_strand_id
1 'polypeptide(L)'
;MPPRRDHAQQTAAPTPAPSSTAAGGIDEKMDAAPRNAAEQGGAGDELSALLNEFSLDSSSTFAEVRIRATFYPKFENEESDQESRTRMIEMVSHGLATMEVTLKHSGSLFMYAGNHGGAYSKNSFGHIYTAVGVFVLGRLFREAWGREAPKMQAEFNDCLEKNRISVSMELVTAVLGDHGQRPKDYYAVITAVTEFGHGKPQFYSTPELIKFCRAWRLPTNHVWLFST
;
A
#
# COMPACT_ATOMS: atom_id res chain seq x y z
N MET A 1 -23.54 52.64 -26.81
CA MET A 1 -22.87 52.73 -25.49
C MET A 1 -22.07 51.46 -25.24
N PRO A 2 -20.84 51.58 -24.70
CA PRO A 2 -19.88 50.50 -24.43
C PRO A 2 -20.18 49.76 -23.09
N PRO A 3 -19.39 48.74 -22.68
CA PRO A 3 -19.86 47.59 -21.89
C PRO A 3 -19.66 47.73 -20.37
N ARG A 4 -20.29 46.82 -19.60
CA ARG A 4 -19.98 46.58 -18.18
C ARG A 4 -19.39 45.18 -17.98
N ARG A 5 -18.30 45.18 -17.21
CA ARG A 5 -17.43 44.06 -16.80
C ARG A 5 -18.00 43.35 -15.55
N ASP A 6 -17.25 42.29 -15.19
CA ASP A 6 -17.00 41.73 -13.84
C ASP A 6 -17.65 40.35 -13.62
N HIS A 7 -17.00 39.30 -13.13
CA HIS A 7 -15.61 39.05 -12.73
C HIS A 7 -15.37 37.53 -12.80
N ALA A 8 -14.22 37.10 -13.33
CA ALA A 8 -13.70 35.74 -13.18
C ALA A 8 -12.75 35.68 -11.99
N GLN A 9 -12.86 34.66 -11.15
CA GLN A 9 -11.98 34.43 -10.01
C GLN A 9 -11.15 33.17 -10.28
N GLN A 10 -9.86 33.37 -10.59
CA GLN A 10 -8.81 32.35 -10.60
C GLN A 10 -8.09 32.38 -9.26
N THR A 11 -7.89 31.21 -8.65
CA THR A 11 -7.03 31.03 -7.48
C THR A 11 -5.68 30.44 -7.92
N ALA A 12 -4.60 31.14 -7.57
CA ALA A 12 -3.21 30.76 -7.83
C ALA A 12 -2.51 30.30 -6.52
N ALA A 13 -1.49 29.47 -6.68
CA ALA A 13 -0.67 28.86 -5.63
C ALA A 13 0.26 29.86 -4.89
N PRO A 14 0.71 29.56 -3.66
CA PRO A 14 1.66 30.41 -2.93
C PRO A 14 3.13 29.97 -3.08
N THR A 15 4.03 30.97 -3.15
CA THR A 15 5.50 30.91 -3.11
C THR A 15 5.99 31.81 -1.95
N PRO A 16 7.11 31.52 -1.26
CA PRO A 16 7.39 32.02 0.09
C PRO A 16 8.08 33.39 0.16
N ALA A 17 8.03 34.00 1.35
CA ALA A 17 8.57 35.33 1.68
C ALA A 17 10.04 35.30 2.17
N PRO A 18 10.79 36.42 2.02
CA PRO A 18 12.24 36.48 2.24
C PRO A 18 12.67 36.95 3.65
N SER A 19 13.94 36.66 3.95
CA SER A 19 14.72 37.04 5.14
C SER A 19 15.26 38.48 5.10
N SER A 20 15.36 39.13 6.26
CA SER A 20 16.02 40.43 6.45
C SER A 20 17.13 40.40 7.53
N THR A 21 18.36 40.73 7.11
CA THR A 21 19.35 41.70 7.68
C THR A 21 19.28 42.12 9.15
N ALA A 22 20.34 42.55 9.86
CA ALA A 22 21.81 42.60 9.73
C ALA A 22 22.33 43.40 10.97
N ALA A 23 23.64 43.25 11.28
CA ALA A 23 24.50 44.13 12.10
C ALA A 23 24.21 44.23 13.62
N GLY A 24 25.17 44.29 14.55
CA GLY A 24 26.63 44.29 14.50
C GLY A 24 27.17 44.80 15.86
N GLY A 25 28.30 44.26 16.32
CA GLY A 25 29.32 45.02 17.07
C GLY A 25 29.55 44.79 18.57
N ILE A 26 30.77 44.29 18.83
CA ILE A 26 31.80 44.60 19.86
C ILE A 26 31.65 44.20 21.35
N ASP A 27 32.83 43.79 21.84
CA ASP A 27 33.21 43.10 23.10
C ASP A 27 32.89 43.80 24.42
N GLU A 28 32.72 43.00 25.47
CA GLU A 28 33.32 43.32 26.78
C GLU A 28 33.61 42.06 27.62
N LYS A 29 34.79 42.07 28.24
CA LYS A 29 35.44 40.99 28.98
C LYS A 29 35.28 41.30 30.48
N MET A 30 34.84 40.34 31.29
CA MET A 30 34.91 40.48 32.76
C MET A 30 35.31 39.15 33.42
N ASP A 31 36.42 39.21 34.16
CA ASP A 31 37.09 38.10 34.83
C ASP A 31 36.44 37.69 36.17
N ALA A 32 36.87 36.50 36.59
CA ALA A 32 36.37 35.56 37.59
C ALA A 32 36.07 36.01 39.04
N ALA A 33 35.23 35.21 39.71
CA ALA A 33 35.31 34.95 41.15
C ALA A 33 34.99 33.47 41.46
N PRO A 34 35.64 32.86 42.49
CA PRO A 34 35.71 31.40 42.66
C PRO A 34 34.52 30.86 43.45
N ARG A 35 34.08 29.64 43.14
CA ARG A 35 33.13 28.88 44.00
C ARG A 35 33.53 27.41 44.10
N ASN A 36 34.13 27.12 45.25
CA ASN A 36 33.98 25.97 46.13
C ASN A 36 33.47 24.65 45.51
N ALA A 37 34.31 23.62 45.66
CA ALA A 37 33.95 22.22 45.52
C ALA A 37 32.74 21.88 46.42
N ALA A 38 31.67 21.43 45.79
CA ALA A 38 30.61 20.65 46.41
C ALA A 38 30.36 19.47 45.48
N GLU A 39 30.55 18.27 46.01
CA GLU A 39 30.11 17.02 45.38
C GLU A 39 28.63 17.16 45.03
N GLN A 40 28.34 17.19 43.73
CA GLN A 40 27.01 16.98 43.19
C GLN A 40 27.07 15.68 42.40
N GLY A 41 26.70 14.58 43.04
CA GLY A 41 26.22 13.39 42.33
C GLY A 41 24.99 13.82 41.55
N GLY A 42 25.20 14.21 40.30
CA GLY A 42 24.18 14.80 39.46
C GLY A 42 23.29 13.72 38.87
N ALA A 43 22.05 14.07 38.51
CA ALA A 43 21.15 13.23 37.72
C ALA A 43 21.81 12.66 36.44
N GLY A 44 22.94 13.23 35.98
CA GLY A 44 23.77 12.69 34.92
C GLY A 44 24.50 11.38 35.26
N ASP A 45 24.85 11.13 36.52
CA ASP A 45 25.44 9.86 36.98
C ASP A 45 24.39 8.75 37.05
N GLU A 46 23.16 9.06 37.46
CA GLU A 46 22.04 8.10 37.39
C GLU A 46 21.60 7.85 35.94
N LEU A 47 21.58 8.88 35.09
CA LEU A 47 21.24 8.72 33.68
C LEU A 47 22.33 7.94 32.92
N SER A 48 23.60 8.15 33.26
CA SER A 48 24.72 7.39 32.67
C SER A 48 24.80 5.97 33.22
N ALA A 49 24.42 5.72 34.48
CA ALA A 49 24.22 4.37 35.00
C ALA A 49 23.06 3.64 34.28
N LEU A 50 21.93 4.32 34.03
CA LEU A 50 20.81 3.79 33.26
C LEU A 50 21.18 3.54 31.78
N LEU A 51 21.99 4.40 31.18
CA LEU A 51 22.49 4.23 29.80
C LEU A 51 23.56 3.13 29.69
N ASN A 52 24.36 2.91 30.75
CA ASN A 52 25.29 1.79 30.84
C ASN A 52 24.58 0.46 31.14
N GLU A 53 23.44 0.47 31.83
CA GLU A 53 22.54 -0.68 31.95
C GLU A 53 21.84 -0.98 30.61
N PHE A 54 21.58 0.07 29.81
CA PHE A 54 21.27 0.01 28.38
C PHE A 54 22.51 -0.19 27.50
N SER A 55 23.53 -0.92 27.97
CA SER A 55 24.58 -1.44 27.08
C SER A 55 23.92 -2.45 26.14
N LEU A 56 23.38 -1.93 25.04
CA LEU A 56 22.91 -2.70 23.92
C LEU A 56 24.10 -3.53 23.47
N ASP A 57 24.05 -4.82 23.76
CA ASP A 57 24.95 -5.78 23.14
C ASP A 57 24.91 -5.49 21.64
N SER A 58 26.03 -5.04 21.09
CA SER A 58 26.17 -4.67 19.70
C SER A 58 25.99 -5.88 18.77
N SER A 59 25.61 -7.04 19.32
CA SER A 59 25.43 -8.30 18.62
C SER A 59 24.06 -8.56 17.98
N SER A 60 22.93 -7.88 18.27
CA SER A 60 21.67 -8.36 17.64
C SER A 60 20.41 -7.47 17.59
N THR A 61 20.48 -6.14 17.61
CA THR A 61 19.28 -5.35 17.21
C THR A 61 19.23 -5.17 15.69
N PHE A 62 18.68 -6.15 14.96
CA PHE A 62 18.41 -6.00 13.53
C PHE A 62 16.96 -5.54 13.31
N ALA A 63 16.79 -4.45 12.57
CA ALA A 63 15.47 -4.02 12.10
C ALA A 63 15.27 -4.57 10.68
N GLU A 64 14.35 -5.52 10.52
CA GLU A 64 14.01 -6.04 9.20
C GLU A 64 12.80 -5.31 8.63
N VAL A 65 13.03 -4.56 7.55
CA VAL A 65 11.95 -3.93 6.78
C VAL A 65 11.44 -4.91 5.74
N ARG A 66 10.13 -5.19 5.74
CA ARG A 66 9.48 -6.06 4.78
C ARG A 66 8.32 -5.35 4.11
N ILE A 67 8.24 -5.46 2.78
CA ILE A 67 7.03 -5.12 2.04
C ILE A 67 6.00 -6.23 2.33
N ARG A 68 4.82 -5.83 2.81
CA ARG A 68 3.71 -6.74 3.12
C ARG A 68 2.59 -6.69 2.10
N ALA A 69 2.47 -5.56 1.39
CA ALA A 69 1.48 -5.38 0.35
C ALA A 69 1.96 -4.32 -0.64
N THR A 70 1.55 -4.48 -1.90
CA THR A 70 1.77 -3.49 -2.95
C THR A 70 0.60 -3.59 -3.93
N PHE A 71 0.15 -2.46 -4.44
CA PHE A 71 -0.82 -2.43 -5.51
C PHE A 71 -0.11 -2.57 -6.86
N TYR A 72 -0.87 -2.89 -7.90
CA TYR A 72 -0.39 -2.63 -9.25
C TYR A 72 0.09 -1.17 -9.38
N PRO A 73 1.12 -0.92 -10.21
CA PRO A 73 1.47 0.43 -10.59
C PRO A 73 0.23 1.19 -11.06
N LYS A 74 0.18 2.49 -10.74
CA LYS A 74 -0.90 3.35 -11.22
C LYS A 74 -0.96 3.26 -12.75
N PHE A 75 -2.15 3.02 -13.28
CA PHE A 75 -2.44 3.04 -14.70
C PHE A 75 -3.51 4.10 -14.99
N GLU A 76 -3.56 4.53 -16.23
CA GLU A 76 -4.45 5.60 -16.69
C GLU A 76 -5.51 5.05 -17.65
N ASN A 77 -6.56 5.83 -17.88
CA ASN A 77 -7.54 5.52 -18.91
C ASN A 77 -6.93 5.75 -20.31
N GLU A 78 -7.46 5.06 -21.32
CA GLU A 78 -6.97 5.11 -22.72
C GLU A 78 -6.78 6.55 -23.23
N GLU A 79 -7.74 7.43 -22.97
CA GLU A 79 -7.69 8.82 -23.45
C GLU A 79 -6.55 9.63 -22.81
N SER A 80 -6.08 9.22 -21.63
CA SER A 80 -5.09 9.95 -20.83
C SER A 80 -3.64 9.56 -21.13
N ASP A 81 -3.39 8.40 -21.78
CA ASP A 81 -2.05 7.91 -22.08
C ASP A 81 -1.96 7.35 -23.52
N GLN A 82 -1.78 8.26 -24.48
CA GLN A 82 -1.66 7.93 -25.90
C GLN A 82 -0.35 7.22 -26.25
N GLU A 83 0.71 7.42 -25.46
CA GLU A 83 2.02 6.79 -25.69
C GLU A 83 1.93 5.30 -25.37
N SER A 84 1.45 4.94 -24.18
CA SER A 84 1.25 3.54 -23.80
C SER A 84 0.31 2.83 -24.77
N ARG A 85 -0.77 3.49 -25.19
CA ARG A 85 -1.70 2.96 -26.19
C ARG A 85 -1.00 2.63 -27.51
N THR A 86 -0.25 3.59 -28.07
CA THR A 86 0.44 3.41 -29.35
C THR A 86 1.45 2.28 -29.28
N ARG A 87 2.23 2.22 -28.19
CA ARG A 87 3.22 1.16 -27.95
C ARG A 87 2.57 -0.22 -27.80
N MET A 88 1.44 -0.32 -27.09
CA MET A 88 0.70 -1.58 -26.97
C MET A 88 0.20 -2.07 -28.34
N ILE A 89 -0.35 -1.17 -29.16
CA ILE A 89 -0.80 -1.51 -30.52
C ILE A 89 0.38 -2.02 -31.35
N GLU A 90 1.51 -1.33 -31.34
CA GLU A 90 2.70 -1.71 -32.10
C GLU A 90 3.24 -3.10 -31.68
N MET A 91 3.35 -3.34 -30.37
CA MET A 91 3.83 -4.62 -29.84
C MET A 91 2.94 -5.78 -30.27
N VAL A 92 1.62 -5.60 -30.19
CA VAL A 92 0.65 -6.64 -30.57
C VAL A 92 0.63 -6.81 -32.10
N SER A 93 0.62 -5.72 -32.89
CA SER A 93 0.53 -5.79 -34.36
C SER A 93 1.73 -6.48 -35.02
N HIS A 94 2.89 -6.46 -34.35
CA HIS A 94 4.11 -7.13 -34.82
C HIS A 94 4.29 -8.53 -34.19
N GLY A 95 3.30 -9.05 -33.47
CA GLY A 95 3.37 -10.38 -32.82
C GLY A 95 4.39 -10.46 -31.68
N LEU A 96 4.83 -9.33 -31.13
CA LEU A 96 5.82 -9.27 -30.05
C LEU A 96 5.19 -9.40 -28.66
N ALA A 97 3.87 -9.27 -28.55
CA ALA A 97 3.14 -9.38 -27.29
C ALA A 97 1.71 -9.91 -27.50
N THR A 98 1.14 -10.43 -26.41
CA THR A 98 -0.30 -10.71 -26.28
C THR A 98 -0.92 -9.60 -25.43
N MET A 99 -2.05 -9.05 -25.88
CA MET A 99 -2.81 -8.11 -25.07
C MET A 99 -3.75 -8.87 -24.14
N GLU A 100 -3.57 -8.65 -22.84
CA GLU A 100 -4.49 -9.13 -21.81
C GLU A 100 -5.54 -8.04 -21.51
N VAL A 101 -6.81 -8.42 -21.56
CA VAL A 101 -7.93 -7.56 -21.16
C VAL A 101 -8.68 -8.25 -20.03
N THR A 102 -8.89 -7.54 -18.93
CA THR A 102 -9.64 -8.05 -17.77
C THR A 102 -10.89 -7.23 -17.50
N LEU A 103 -11.93 -7.87 -16.96
CA LEU A 103 -13.15 -7.15 -16.57
C LEU A 103 -12.83 -6.23 -15.38
N LYS A 104 -13.00 -4.92 -15.56
CA LYS A 104 -12.89 -3.95 -14.48
C LYS A 104 -14.17 -3.98 -13.63
N HIS A 105 -14.04 -4.53 -12.42
CA HIS A 105 -15.11 -4.50 -11.43
C HIS A 105 -15.21 -3.10 -10.79
N SER A 106 -16.41 -2.77 -10.32
CA SER A 106 -16.73 -1.50 -9.65
C SER A 106 -16.89 -1.75 -8.15
N GLY A 107 -15.77 -1.77 -7.42
CA GLY A 107 -15.77 -2.01 -5.99
C GLY A 107 -14.71 -1.20 -5.27
N SER A 108 -14.23 -1.77 -4.16
CA SER A 108 -13.17 -1.20 -3.35
C SER A 108 -11.94 -2.09 -3.39
N LEU A 109 -10.78 -1.48 -3.58
CA LEU A 109 -9.52 -2.20 -3.64
C LEU A 109 -9.15 -2.74 -2.25
N PHE A 110 -8.93 -4.05 -2.18
CA PHE A 110 -8.64 -4.79 -0.96
C PHE A 110 -7.42 -5.70 -1.17
N MET A 111 -6.49 -5.74 -0.21
CA MET A 111 -5.37 -6.68 -0.23
C MET A 111 -5.33 -7.49 1.05
N TYR A 112 -4.84 -8.72 0.94
CA TYR A 112 -4.71 -9.63 2.06
C TYR A 112 -3.41 -10.44 1.96
N ALA A 113 -2.64 -10.46 3.04
CA ALA A 113 -1.33 -11.11 3.11
C ALA A 113 -1.25 -12.16 4.24
N GLY A 114 -2.39 -12.73 4.64
CA GLY A 114 -2.51 -13.64 5.77
C GLY A 114 -2.85 -12.91 7.08
N ASN A 115 -2.95 -13.67 8.18
CA ASN A 115 -3.34 -13.14 9.49
C ASN A 115 -2.28 -12.21 10.08
N HIS A 116 -1.00 -12.60 10.00
CA HIS A 116 0.12 -11.79 10.45
C HIS A 116 0.56 -10.77 9.39
N GLY A 117 0.39 -11.11 8.11
CA GLY A 117 0.70 -10.20 7.01
C GLY A 117 -0.28 -9.04 6.93
N GLY A 118 -1.55 -9.25 7.28
CA GLY A 118 -2.55 -8.21 7.47
C GLY A 118 -3.44 -7.96 6.25
N ALA A 119 -4.41 -7.07 6.45
CA ALA A 119 -5.43 -6.72 5.48
C ALA A 119 -5.39 -5.21 5.21
N TYR A 120 -5.46 -4.81 3.94
CA TYR A 120 -5.22 -3.44 3.51
C TYR A 120 -6.29 -2.99 2.53
N SER A 121 -6.64 -1.71 2.57
CA SER A 121 -7.41 -1.05 1.53
C SER A 121 -6.61 0.10 0.95
N LYS A 122 -7.13 0.79 -0.07
CA LYS A 122 -6.45 1.96 -0.65
C LYS A 122 -6.08 2.96 0.46
N ASN A 123 -4.78 3.15 0.66
CA ASN A 123 -4.20 4.07 1.64
C ASN A 123 -4.64 3.86 3.11
N SER A 124 -5.08 2.65 3.50
CA SER A 124 -5.54 2.40 4.87
C SER A 124 -5.29 0.95 5.32
N PHE A 125 -5.16 0.79 6.64
CA PHE A 125 -5.00 -0.48 7.36
C PHE A 125 -5.92 -0.47 8.58
N GLY A 126 -6.62 -1.57 8.86
CA GLY A 126 -7.46 -1.71 10.06
C GLY A 126 -8.78 -0.91 10.04
N HIS A 127 -9.29 -0.55 8.86
CA HIS A 127 -10.57 0.18 8.71
C HIS A 127 -11.71 -0.74 8.22
N ILE A 128 -12.94 -0.21 8.15
CA ILE A 128 -14.15 -0.98 7.77
C ILE A 128 -14.00 -1.74 6.45
N TYR A 129 -13.33 -1.16 5.45
CA TYR A 129 -13.04 -1.83 4.17
C TYR A 129 -12.26 -3.13 4.36
N THR A 130 -11.25 -3.09 5.23
CA THR A 130 -10.42 -4.26 5.52
C THR A 130 -11.19 -5.32 6.31
N ALA A 131 -12.03 -4.91 7.26
CA ALA A 131 -12.89 -5.82 8.01
C ALA A 131 -13.93 -6.52 7.12
N VAL A 132 -14.60 -5.76 6.25
CA VAL A 132 -15.55 -6.31 5.27
C VAL A 132 -14.84 -7.23 4.29
N GLY A 133 -13.63 -6.86 3.83
CA GLY A 133 -12.83 -7.71 2.94
C GLY A 133 -12.47 -9.05 3.57
N VAL A 134 -11.98 -9.06 4.81
CA VAL A 134 -11.70 -10.31 5.56
C VAL A 134 -12.96 -11.13 5.76
N PHE A 135 -14.10 -10.50 6.08
CA PHE A 135 -15.37 -11.19 6.21
C PHE A 135 -15.82 -11.85 4.91
N VAL A 136 -15.78 -11.13 3.78
CA VAL A 136 -16.17 -11.64 2.46
C VAL A 136 -15.23 -12.78 2.04
N LEU A 137 -13.92 -12.64 2.25
CA LEU A 137 -12.96 -13.72 1.97
C LEU A 137 -13.28 -14.99 2.78
N GLY A 138 -13.54 -14.85 4.09
CA GLY A 138 -13.96 -15.99 4.93
C GLY A 138 -15.31 -16.58 4.52
N ARG A 139 -16.20 -15.80 3.90
CA ARG A 139 -17.44 -16.31 3.30
C ARG A 139 -17.16 -17.12 2.02
N LEU A 140 -16.27 -16.64 1.15
CA LEU A 140 -15.85 -17.35 -0.06
C LEU A 140 -15.24 -18.72 0.28
N PHE A 141 -14.40 -18.80 1.31
CA PHE A 141 -13.89 -20.09 1.79
C PHE A 141 -15.00 -21.01 2.28
N ARG A 142 -15.98 -20.49 3.03
CA ARG A 142 -17.15 -21.27 3.49
C ARG A 142 -17.99 -21.79 2.33
N GLU A 143 -18.20 -20.98 1.30
CA GLU A 143 -18.94 -21.38 0.09
C GLU A 143 -18.18 -22.45 -0.71
N ALA A 144 -16.85 -22.33 -0.82
CA ALA A 144 -16.04 -23.21 -1.65
C ALA A 144 -15.65 -24.56 -0.99
N TRP A 145 -15.51 -24.57 0.35
CA TRP A 145 -14.98 -25.70 1.12
C TRP A 145 -15.93 -26.22 2.20
N GLY A 146 -17.05 -25.53 2.47
CA GLY A 146 -18.04 -25.97 3.45
C GLY A 146 -17.45 -26.15 4.84
N ARG A 147 -17.52 -27.37 5.39
CA ARG A 147 -17.01 -27.71 6.73
C ARG A 147 -15.49 -27.62 6.85
N GLU A 148 -14.77 -27.76 5.74
CA GLU A 148 -13.30 -27.69 5.72
C GLU A 148 -12.78 -26.25 5.65
N ALA A 149 -13.66 -25.25 5.48
CA ALA A 149 -13.27 -23.86 5.31
C ALA A 149 -12.32 -23.31 6.38
N PRO A 150 -12.49 -23.57 7.70
CA PRO A 150 -11.54 -23.09 8.69
C PRO A 150 -10.12 -23.64 8.50
N LYS A 151 -10.01 -24.93 8.14
CA LYS A 151 -8.73 -25.58 7.87
C LYS A 151 -8.10 -25.00 6.61
N MET A 152 -8.86 -24.92 5.52
CA MET A 152 -8.36 -24.43 4.23
C MET A 152 -7.98 -22.95 4.28
N GLN A 153 -8.70 -22.13 5.07
CA GLN A 153 -8.35 -20.74 5.28
C GLN A 153 -7.08 -20.59 6.13
N ALA A 154 -6.87 -21.45 7.13
CA ALA A 154 -5.62 -21.48 7.88
C ALA A 154 -4.43 -21.87 6.97
N GLU A 155 -4.57 -22.92 6.16
CA GLU A 155 -3.55 -23.33 5.18
C GLU A 155 -3.29 -22.23 4.13
N PHE A 156 -4.32 -21.51 3.70
CA PHE A 156 -4.18 -20.37 2.82
C PHE A 156 -3.35 -19.27 3.45
N ASN A 157 -3.64 -18.91 4.71
CA ASN A 157 -2.89 -17.90 5.44
C ASN A 157 -1.43 -18.29 5.62
N ASP A 158 -1.16 -19.55 6.00
CA ASP A 158 0.19 -20.08 6.12
C ASP A 158 0.93 -20.03 4.78
N CYS A 159 0.24 -20.34 3.67
CA CYS A 159 0.78 -20.22 2.33
C CYS A 159 1.16 -18.77 1.98
N LEU A 160 0.29 -17.80 2.26
CA LEU A 160 0.57 -16.39 2.00
C LEU A 160 1.77 -15.90 2.82
N GLU A 161 1.82 -16.24 4.10
CA GLU A 161 2.86 -15.76 5.01
C GLU A 161 4.22 -16.41 4.70
N LYS A 162 4.26 -17.74 4.51
CA LYS A 162 5.50 -18.48 4.23
C LYS A 162 6.13 -18.07 2.91
N ASN A 163 5.31 -17.86 1.88
CA ASN A 163 5.79 -17.50 0.54
C ASN A 163 5.88 -15.98 0.35
N ARG A 164 5.56 -15.18 1.39
CA ARG A 164 5.56 -13.71 1.32
C ARG A 164 4.71 -13.19 0.16
N ILE A 165 3.46 -13.63 0.12
CA ILE A 165 2.49 -13.29 -0.91
C ILE A 165 1.44 -12.33 -0.35
N SER A 166 1.04 -11.34 -1.16
CA SER A 166 -0.21 -10.59 -0.98
C SER A 166 -1.14 -10.84 -2.16
N VAL A 167 -2.42 -10.96 -1.85
CA VAL A 167 -3.49 -11.15 -2.82
C VAL A 167 -4.28 -9.85 -2.91
N SER A 168 -4.34 -9.27 -4.11
CA SER A 168 -5.17 -8.11 -4.42
C SER A 168 -6.51 -8.55 -4.96
N MET A 169 -7.56 -7.92 -4.48
CA MET A 169 -8.95 -8.21 -4.81
C MET A 169 -9.72 -6.92 -5.07
N GLU A 170 -10.69 -7.00 -5.98
CA GLU A 170 -11.78 -6.03 -5.99
C GLU A 170 -12.91 -6.54 -5.09
N LEU A 171 -13.23 -5.76 -4.05
CA LEU A 171 -14.29 -6.05 -3.10
C LEU A 171 -15.58 -5.32 -3.53
N VAL A 172 -16.56 -6.07 -4.03
CA VAL A 172 -17.83 -5.53 -4.53
C VAL A 172 -18.92 -5.81 -3.49
N THR A 173 -19.38 -4.75 -2.82
CA THR A 173 -20.38 -4.83 -1.74
C THR A 173 -21.28 -3.60 -1.75
N ALA A 174 -22.49 -3.73 -1.21
CA ALA A 174 -23.40 -2.58 -1.06
C ALA A 174 -23.13 -1.77 0.23
N VAL A 175 -22.31 -2.29 1.16
CA VAL A 175 -22.06 -1.65 2.46
C VAL A 175 -20.88 -0.67 2.45
N LEU A 176 -20.05 -0.72 1.41
CA LEU A 176 -18.87 0.15 1.23
C LEU A 176 -19.09 1.25 0.18
N GLY A 177 -20.35 1.53 -0.13
CA GLY A 177 -20.77 2.48 -1.15
C GLY A 177 -21.01 1.83 -2.52
N ASP A 178 -21.87 2.47 -3.31
CA ASP A 178 -22.20 2.03 -4.65
C ASP A 178 -21.21 2.68 -5.64
N HIS A 179 -20.19 1.91 -6.05
CA HIS A 179 -19.16 2.34 -7.02
C HIS A 179 -19.60 2.14 -8.48
N GLY A 180 -20.91 1.95 -8.68
CA GLY A 180 -21.56 1.55 -9.92
C GLY A 180 -22.99 1.09 -9.64
N GLN A 181 -23.48 0.08 -10.37
CA GLN A 181 -24.75 -0.54 -10.06
C GLN A 181 -24.66 -1.31 -8.73
N ARG A 182 -25.65 -1.12 -7.84
CA ARG A 182 -25.72 -1.83 -6.57
C ARG A 182 -25.65 -3.35 -6.81
N PRO A 183 -24.67 -4.05 -6.23
CA PRO A 183 -24.49 -5.47 -6.49
C PRO A 183 -25.62 -6.28 -5.84
N LYS A 184 -26.03 -7.36 -6.51
CA LYS A 184 -27.04 -8.31 -5.99
C LYS A 184 -26.48 -9.14 -4.82
N ASP A 185 -25.20 -9.46 -4.89
CA ASP A 185 -24.46 -10.24 -3.90
C ASP A 185 -23.13 -9.56 -3.56
N TYR A 186 -22.61 -9.84 -2.37
CA TYR A 186 -21.27 -9.40 -1.99
C TYR A 186 -20.25 -10.41 -2.48
N TYR A 187 -19.19 -9.96 -3.12
CA TYR A 187 -18.15 -10.85 -3.62
C TYR A 187 -16.80 -10.15 -3.67
N ALA A 188 -15.76 -10.95 -3.77
CA ALA A 188 -14.42 -10.47 -4.07
C ALA A 188 -13.89 -11.22 -5.29
N VAL A 189 -13.24 -10.50 -6.19
CA VAL A 189 -12.55 -11.08 -7.36
C VAL A 189 -11.07 -10.85 -7.23
N ILE A 190 -10.28 -11.91 -7.38
CA ILE A 190 -8.82 -11.81 -7.34
C ILE A 190 -8.36 -11.10 -8.61
N THR A 191 -7.64 -9.99 -8.45
CA THR A 191 -7.12 -9.17 -9.56
C THR A 191 -5.60 -9.26 -9.69
N ALA A 192 -4.90 -9.57 -8.59
CA ALA A 192 -3.47 -9.77 -8.60
C ALA A 192 -3.04 -10.72 -7.49
N VAL A 193 -1.93 -11.43 -7.72
CA VAL A 193 -1.17 -12.11 -6.68
C VAL A 193 0.26 -11.61 -6.79
N THR A 194 0.83 -11.17 -5.67
CA THR A 194 2.15 -10.55 -5.64
C THR A 194 3.05 -11.26 -4.65
N GLU A 195 4.23 -11.67 -5.10
CA GLU A 195 5.27 -12.29 -4.27
C GLU A 195 6.39 -11.28 -3.97
N PHE A 196 6.79 -11.17 -2.71
CA PHE A 196 7.71 -10.11 -2.24
C PHE A 196 9.17 -10.53 -2.08
N GLY A 197 9.51 -11.82 -2.19
CA GLY A 197 10.88 -12.36 -2.23
C GLY A 197 11.97 -11.57 -1.50
N HIS A 198 13.15 -11.44 -2.12
CA HIS A 198 14.28 -10.61 -1.67
C HIS A 198 14.51 -9.38 -2.57
N GLY A 199 13.58 -9.09 -3.46
CA GLY A 199 13.76 -8.07 -4.51
C GLY A 199 12.48 -7.31 -4.82
N LYS A 200 12.37 -6.85 -6.06
CA LYS A 200 11.18 -6.15 -6.53
C LYS A 200 9.96 -7.08 -6.45
N PRO A 201 8.79 -6.58 -6.02
CA PRO A 201 7.56 -7.37 -6.04
C PRO A 201 7.28 -7.95 -7.43
N GLN A 202 6.96 -9.24 -7.49
CA GLN A 202 6.63 -9.94 -8.72
C GLN A 202 5.15 -10.25 -8.75
N PHE A 203 4.47 -9.83 -9.81
CA PHE A 203 3.06 -10.16 -10.04
C PHE A 203 2.98 -11.46 -10.82
N TYR A 204 2.09 -12.34 -10.40
CA TYR A 204 1.79 -13.57 -11.14
C TYR A 204 1.27 -13.24 -12.53
N SER A 205 1.73 -13.97 -13.54
CA SER A 205 1.12 -13.97 -14.86
C SER A 205 -0.34 -14.47 -14.79
N THR A 206 -1.14 -14.18 -15.81
CA THR A 206 -2.54 -14.65 -15.88
C THR A 206 -2.68 -16.15 -15.61
N PRO A 207 -1.89 -17.04 -16.25
CA PRO A 207 -2.00 -18.48 -16.02
C PRO A 207 -1.67 -18.87 -14.57
N GLU A 208 -0.66 -18.22 -13.97
CA GLU A 208 -0.28 -18.44 -12.57
C GLU A 208 -1.35 -17.95 -11.61
N LEU A 209 -1.96 -16.79 -11.86
CA LEU A 209 -3.07 -16.26 -11.08
C LEU A 209 -4.28 -17.19 -11.16
N ILE A 210 -4.65 -17.67 -12.36
CA ILE A 210 -5.76 -18.61 -12.55
C ILE A 210 -5.45 -19.92 -11.83
N LYS A 211 -4.23 -20.45 -11.95
CA LYS A 211 -3.79 -21.65 -11.23
C LYS A 211 -3.87 -21.47 -9.72
N PHE A 212 -3.41 -20.33 -9.20
CA PHE A 212 -3.48 -19.98 -7.78
C PHE A 212 -4.93 -19.95 -7.29
N CYS A 213 -5.81 -19.23 -7.99
CA CYS A 213 -7.21 -19.13 -7.61
C CYS A 213 -7.91 -20.50 -7.65
N ARG A 214 -7.62 -21.33 -8.67
CA ARG A 214 -8.17 -22.70 -8.77
C ARG A 214 -7.73 -23.59 -7.61
N ALA A 215 -6.47 -23.48 -7.18
CA ALA A 215 -5.96 -24.26 -6.05
C ALA A 215 -6.73 -23.95 -4.76
N TRP A 216 -7.10 -22.68 -4.55
CA TRP A 216 -7.83 -22.22 -3.36
C TRP A 216 -9.35 -22.14 -3.54
N ARG A 217 -9.86 -22.48 -4.74
CA ARG A 217 -11.26 -22.32 -5.16
C ARG A 217 -11.79 -20.89 -4.97
N LEU A 218 -10.93 -19.90 -5.22
CA LEU A 218 -11.27 -18.48 -5.16
C LEU A 218 -11.74 -17.96 -6.54
N PRO A 219 -12.60 -16.93 -6.59
CA PRO A 219 -13.07 -16.36 -7.85
C PRO A 219 -11.94 -15.72 -8.66
N THR A 220 -11.75 -16.17 -9.91
CA THR A 220 -10.88 -15.53 -10.90
C THR A 220 -11.63 -14.43 -11.63
N ASN A 221 -10.91 -13.39 -12.07
CA ASN A 221 -11.47 -12.42 -12.98
C ASN A 221 -11.73 -13.01 -14.38
N HIS A 222 -12.60 -12.38 -15.16
CA HIS A 222 -12.73 -12.68 -16.59
C HIS A 222 -11.55 -12.07 -17.34
N VAL A 223 -10.93 -12.89 -18.19
CA VAL A 223 -9.76 -12.50 -18.97
C VAL A 223 -9.94 -12.90 -20.43
N TRP A 224 -9.57 -12.00 -21.33
CA TRP A 224 -9.46 -12.24 -22.76
C TRP A 224 -8.02 -11.97 -23.19
N LEU A 225 -7.49 -12.87 -24.02
CA LEU A 225 -6.16 -12.75 -24.60
C LEU A 225 -6.32 -12.49 -26.10
N PHE A 226 -5.69 -11.42 -26.57
CA PHE A 226 -5.69 -11.05 -27.99
C PHE A 226 -4.27 -11.07 -28.52
N SER A 227 -4.08 -11.77 -29.64
CA SER A 227 -2.86 -11.80 -30.42
C SER A 227 -3.19 -11.62 -31.89
N THR A 228 -2.21 -11.23 -32.71
CA THR A 228 -2.29 -11.20 -34.19
C THR A 228 -2.27 -12.57 -34.81
#